data_AF-A0AAD4TBQ8-F1
#
_entry.id   AF-A0AAD4TBQ8-F1
#
_cell.length_a   1.000
_cell.length_b   1.000
_cell.length_c   1.000
_cell.angle_alpha   90.00
_cell.angle_beta   90.00
_cell.angle_gamma   90.00
#
_symmetry.space_group_name_H-M   'P 1'
#
loop_
_entity.id
_entity.type
_entity.pdbx_description
1 polymer ?
#
loop_
_entity_poly.entity_id
_entity_poly.type
_entity_poly.pdbx_seq_one_letter_code
_entity_poly.pdbx_strand_id
1 'polypeptide(L)' 'MTKFCSHCVVLLLLLISFSVDNVTCTIAVQGCITNQDCAARCLTSFAGGRGYCFKPPIAPFVECRCDYPC' A
#
# COMPACT_ATOMS: atom_id res chain seq x y z
N MET A 1 -42.43 -27.01 21.51
CA MET A 1 -41.07 -26.70 22.01
C MET A 1 -40.09 -26.96 20.88
N THR A 2 -39.71 -25.91 20.16
CA THR A 2 -38.85 -25.93 18.98
C THR A 2 -37.40 -26.20 19.39
N LYS A 3 -36.86 -27.34 18.93
CA LYS A 3 -35.43 -27.66 19.06
C LYS A 3 -34.63 -26.67 18.21
N PHE A 4 -34.02 -25.68 18.85
CA PHE A 4 -33.02 -24.84 18.20
C PHE A 4 -31.83 -25.72 17.79
N CYS A 5 -31.61 -25.83 16.47
CA CYS A 5 -30.51 -26.59 15.90
C CYS A 5 -29.21 -25.81 16.15
N SER A 6 -28.55 -26.11 17.27
CA SER A 6 -27.35 -25.45 17.78
C SER A 6 -26.09 -25.65 16.92
N HIS A 7 -26.18 -26.35 15.78
CA HIS A 7 -25.03 -26.69 14.94
C HIS A 7 -24.83 -25.73 13.75
N CYS A 8 -25.78 -24.82 13.49
CA CYS A 8 -25.67 -23.90 12.34
C CYS A 8 -25.06 -22.53 12.67
N VAL A 9 -24.87 -22.18 13.94
CA VAL A 9 -24.41 -20.84 14.35
C VAL A 9 -22.88 -20.76 14.49
N VAL A 10 -22.20 -21.89 14.57
CA VAL A 10 -20.74 -21.91 14.84
C VAL A 10 -19.91 -21.73 13.57
N LEU A 11 -20.49 -21.90 12.37
CA LEU A 11 -19.74 -21.83 11.11
C LEU A 11 -19.53 -20.40 10.58
N LEU A 12 -20.21 -19.38 11.12
CA LEU A 12 -20.22 -18.03 10.55
C LEU A 12 -19.22 -17.04 11.17
N LEU A 13 -18.51 -17.43 12.24
CA LEU A 13 -17.68 -16.50 13.02
C LEU A 13 -16.16 -16.69 12.86
N LEU A 14 -15.72 -17.56 11.94
CA LEU A 14 -14.30 -17.78 11.65
C LEU A 14 -13.93 -17.33 10.23
N LEU A 15 -14.51 -16.21 9.79
CA LEU A 15 -13.84 -15.34 8.81
C LEU A 15 -12.78 -14.55 9.56
N ILE A 16 -11.70 -15.22 9.93
CA ILE A 16 -10.45 -14.57 10.32
C ILE A 16 -9.98 -13.89 9.03
N SER A 17 -10.33 -12.62 8.88
CA SER A 17 -9.75 -11.75 7.87
C SER A 17 -8.26 -11.69 8.14
N PHE A 18 -7.50 -12.59 7.52
CA PHE A 18 -6.06 -12.42 7.38
C PHE A 18 -5.88 -11.18 6.52
N SER A 19 -5.75 -10.03 7.16
CA SER A 19 -5.14 -8.87 6.54
C SER A 19 -3.72 -9.29 6.22
N VAL A 20 -3.49 -9.74 4.98
CA VAL A 20 -2.14 -9.81 4.45
C VAL A 20 -1.72 -8.35 4.39
N ASP A 21 -0.93 -7.90 5.37
CA ASP A 21 -0.28 -6.60 5.30
C ASP A 21 0.43 -6.56 3.96
N ASN A 22 -0.13 -5.78 3.03
CA ASN A 22 0.39 -5.70 1.67
C ASN A 22 1.74 -5.00 1.80
N VAL A 23 2.82 -5.79 1.83
CA VAL A 23 4.15 -5.31 2.15
C VAL A 23 4.47 -4.21 1.15
N THR A 24 4.65 -2.99 1.66
CA THR A 24 4.90 -1.84 0.79
C THR A 24 6.41 -1.58 0.76
N CYS A 25 6.97 -1.62 -0.43
CA CYS A 25 8.34 -1.26 -0.72
C CYS A 25 8.41 0.23 -1.06
N THR A 26 9.47 0.91 -0.63
CA THR A 26 9.70 2.32 -0.95
C THR A 26 11.09 2.51 -1.56
N ILE A 27 11.16 3.23 -2.69
CA ILE A 27 12.40 3.75 -3.27
C ILE A 27 12.34 5.28 -3.33
N ALA A 28 13.46 5.93 -3.04
CA ALA A 28 13.64 7.37 -3.23
C ALA A 28 14.71 7.63 -4.29
N VAL A 29 14.41 8.50 -5.25
CA VAL A 29 15.35 8.93 -6.29
C VAL A 29 15.55 10.43 -6.21
N GLN A 30 16.80 10.88 -6.32
CA GLN A 30 17.12 12.31 -6.36
C GLN A 30 16.45 12.98 -7.57
N GLY A 31 15.83 14.14 -7.33
CA GLY A 31 15.17 14.94 -8.36
C GLY A 31 13.67 14.65 -8.44
N CYS A 32 12.87 15.68 -8.17
CA CYS A 32 11.42 15.66 -8.37
C CYS A 32 10.98 17.01 -8.93
N ILE A 33 10.28 16.99 -10.07
CA ILE A 33 9.77 18.20 -10.75
C ILE A 33 8.34 18.47 -10.27
N THR A 34 7.46 17.49 -10.48
CA THR A 34 6.07 17.51 -10.00
C THR A 34 5.67 16.14 -9.43
N ASN A 35 4.65 16.12 -8.57
CA ASN A 35 4.07 14.87 -8.06
C ASN A 35 3.54 13.99 -9.19
N GLN A 36 2.97 14.59 -10.24
CA GLN A 36 2.42 13.85 -11.39
C GLN A 36 3.53 13.16 -12.19
N ASP A 37 4.65 13.84 -12.47
CA ASP A 37 5.78 13.22 -13.16
C ASP A 37 6.38 12.08 -12.34
N CYS A 38 6.50 12.27 -11.02
CA CYS A 38 6.96 11.23 -10.11
C CYS A 38 6.02 10.03 -10.11
N ALA A 39 4.71 10.26 -9.97
CA ALA A 39 3.69 9.20 -10.00
C ALA A 39 3.68 8.42 -11.32
N ALA A 40 3.76 9.10 -12.46
CA ALA A 40 3.84 8.46 -13.78
C ALA A 40 5.08 7.58 -13.92
N ARG A 41 6.24 8.06 -13.46
CA ARG A 41 7.48 7.27 -13.42
C ARG A 41 7.34 6.06 -12.51
N CYS A 42 6.83 6.24 -11.29
CA CYS A 42 6.64 5.13 -10.34
C CYS A 42 5.66 4.08 -10.88
N LEU A 43 4.55 4.48 -11.50
CA LEU A 43 3.58 3.56 -12.12
C LEU A 43 4.18 2.79 -13.30
N THR A 44 5.06 3.43 -14.06
CA THR A 44 5.75 2.78 -15.20
C THR A 44 6.79 1.78 -14.73
N SER A 45 7.47 2.06 -13.61
CA SER A 45 8.53 1.20 -13.06
C SER A 45 8.00 0.09 -12.13
N PHE A 46 6.90 0.34 -11.41
CA PHE A 46 6.35 -0.55 -10.40
C PHE A 46 4.83 -0.67 -10.56
N ALA A 47 4.34 -1.90 -10.75
CA ALA A 47 2.91 -2.16 -10.88
C ALA A 47 2.18 -1.74 -9.60
N GLY A 48 1.18 -0.87 -9.71
CA GLY A 48 0.48 -0.30 -8.55
C GLY A 48 1.30 0.70 -7.73
N GLY A 49 2.44 1.14 -8.25
CA GLY A 49 3.28 2.14 -7.59
C GLY A 49 2.63 3.51 -7.51
N ARG A 50 2.84 4.21 -6.40
CA ARG A 50 2.41 5.58 -6.16
C ARG A 50 3.63 6.46 -5.95
N GLY A 51 3.67 7.61 -6.62
CA GLY A 51 4.80 8.53 -6.55
C GLY A 51 4.45 9.88 -5.94
N TYR A 52 5.36 10.45 -5.15
CA TYR A 52 5.24 11.82 -4.64
C TYR A 52 6.62 12.48 -4.46
N CYS A 53 6.65 13.81 -4.59
CA CYS A 53 7.81 14.62 -4.26
C CYS A 53 7.91 14.81 -2.75
N PHE A 54 9.09 14.53 -2.21
CA PHE A 54 9.40 14.69 -0.80
C PHE A 54 10.70 15.46 -0.64
N LYS A 55 10.74 16.43 0.28
CA LYS A 55 11.94 17.18 0.62
C LYS A 55 12.45 16.70 1.99
N PRO A 56 13.50 15.86 2.05
CA PRO A 56 14.06 15.45 3.33
C PRO A 56 14.64 16.65 4.07
N PRO A 57 14.58 16.70 5.41
CA PRO A 57 15.09 17.83 6.19
C PRO A 57 16.59 18.08 6.01
N ILE A 58 17.36 17.02 5.72
CA ILE A 58 18.84 17.06 5.66
C ILE A 58 19.36 17.10 4.22
N ALA A 59 18.56 16.68 3.24
CA ALA A 59 18.99 16.62 1.85
C ALA A 59 18.92 18.02 1.19
N PRO A 60 19.88 18.40 0.33
CA PRO A 60 19.82 19.67 -0.40
C PRO A 60 18.88 19.62 -1.62
N PHE A 61 18.38 18.45 -2.02
CA PHE A 61 17.47 18.25 -3.15
C PHE A 61 16.08 17.76 -2.72
N VAL A 62 15.11 17.79 -3.65
CA VAL A 62 13.81 17.12 -3.51
C VAL A 62 13.93 15.73 -4.13
N GLU A 63 13.40 14.71 -3.45
CA GLU A 63 13.35 13.32 -3.89
C GLU A 63 11.99 13.00 -4.51
N CYS A 64 11.98 12.14 -5.53
CA CYS A 64 10.78 11.42 -5.95
C CYS A 64 10.73 10.09 -5.19
N ARG A 65 9.71 9.88 -4.37
CA ARG A 65 9.49 8.64 -3.63
C ARG A 65 8.42 7.80 -4.28
N CYS A 66 8.71 6.53 -4.50
CA CYS A 66 7.79 5.54 -5.03
C CYS A 66 7.45 4.52 -3.95
N ASP A 67 6.17 4.41 -3.58
CA ASP A 67 5.63 3.35 -2.74
C ASP A 67 4.90 2.34 -3.62
N TYR A 68 5.23 1.06 -3.53
CA TYR A 68 4.66 0.01 -4.37
C TYR A 68 4.55 -1.32 -3.60
N PRO A 69 3.67 -2.23 -4.02
CA PRO A 69 3.64 -3.57 -3.46
C PRO A 69 4.98 -4.28 -3.70
N CYS A 70 5.60 -4.76 -2.63
CA CYS A 70 6.47 -5.92 -2.75
C CYS A 70 5.58 -7.16 -3.01
#